data_AF-A0A2D9H8G6-F1
#
_entry.id   AF-A0A2D9H8G6-F1
#
_cell.length_a   1.000
_cell.length_b   1.000
_cell.length_c   1.000
_cell.angle_alpha   90.00
_cell.angle_beta   90.00
_cell.angle_gamma   90.00
#
_symmetry.space_group_name_H-M   'P 1'
#
loop_
_entity.id
_entity.type
_entity.pdbx_description
1 polymer ?
#
loop_
_entity_poly.entity_id
_entity_poly.type
_entity_poly.pdbx_seq_one_letter_code
_entity_poly.pdbx_strand_id
1 'polypeptide(L)' 'MRELIGQLSAVDDGAASALRVIAHFDGLVESRAGLGALVRAAAALSGVPAGLRDPSQARALRAAADG' A
#
# COMPACT_ATOMS: atom_id res chain seq x y z
N MET A 1 3.21 -12.36 10.30
CA MET A 1 3.72 -11.66 9.11
C MET A 1 5.17 -11.19 9.23
N ARG A 2 5.55 -10.41 10.25
CA ARG A 2 6.92 -9.85 10.36
C ARG A 2 8.06 -10.88 10.35
N GLU A 3 7.90 -11.98 11.11
CA GLU A 3 8.89 -13.06 11.17
C GLU A 3 9.06 -13.76 9.82
N LEU A 4 7.94 -14.09 9.15
CA LEU A 4 7.93 -14.72 7.82
C LEU A 4 8.61 -13.86 6.75
N ILE A 5 8.37 -12.55 6.75
CA ILE A 5 9.06 -11.60 5.84
C ILE A 5 10.57 -11.63 6.08
N GLY A 6 10.99 -11.69 7.34
CA GLY A 6 12.41 -11.76 7.70
C GLY A 6 13.08 -13.04 7.20
N GLN A 7 12.42 -14.19 7.38
CA GLN A 7 12.90 -15.47 6.85
C GLN A 7 12.98 -15.47 5.32
N LEU A 8 11.96 -14.93 4.66
CA LEU A 8 11.88 -14.90 3.21
C LEU A 8 12.92 -13.96 2.59
N SER A 9 13.25 -12.84 3.25
CA SER A 9 14.30 -11.93 2.76
C SER A 9 15.69 -12.57 2.70
N ALA A 10 15.91 -13.68 3.40
CA ALA A 10 17.17 -14.44 3.32
C ALA A 10 17.22 -15.42 2.12
N VAL A 11 16.08 -15.65 1.45
CA VAL A 11 15.91 -16.71 0.43
C VAL A 11 15.40 -16.14 -0.90
N ASP A 12 14.49 -15.18 -0.86
CA ASP A 12 13.87 -14.52 -2.01
C ASP A 12 13.37 -13.11 -1.62
N ASP A 13 14.10 -12.09 -2.08
CA ASP A 13 13.75 -10.69 -1.86
C ASP A 13 12.44 -10.28 -2.54
N GLY A 14 12.11 -10.89 -3.69
CA GLY A 14 10.88 -10.61 -4.43
C GLY A 14 9.65 -11.08 -3.67
N ALA A 15 9.70 -12.30 -3.16
CA ALA A 15 8.62 -12.85 -2.34
C ALA A 15 8.49 -12.10 -1.00
N ALA A 16 9.61 -11.69 -0.38
CA ALA A 16 9.58 -10.84 0.80
C ALA A 16 8.99 -9.45 0.54
N SER A 17 9.20 -8.89 -0.66
CA SER A 17 8.60 -7.63 -1.09
C SER A 17 7.08 -7.75 -1.24
N ALA A 18 6.60 -8.83 -1.87
CA ALA A 18 5.16 -9.09 -2.00
C ALA A 18 4.45 -9.18 -0.63
N LEU A 19 5.06 -9.88 0.33
CA LEU A 19 4.51 -9.98 1.68
C LEU A 19 4.52 -8.64 2.45
N ARG A 20 5.49 -7.75 2.18
CA ARG A 20 5.51 -6.39 2.76
C ARG A 20 4.35 -5.55 2.25
N VAL A 21 4.02 -5.64 0.95
CA VAL A 21 2.84 -4.97 0.38
C VAL A 21 1.56 -5.46 1.03
N ILE A 22 1.39 -6.78 1.18
CA ILE A 22 0.22 -7.38 1.84
C ILE A 22 0.09 -6.87 3.28
N ALA A 23 1.17 -6.99 4.07
CA ALA A 23 1.17 -6.56 5.47
C ALA A 23 0.87 -5.05 5.62
N HIS A 24 1.28 -4.22 4.65
CA HIS A 24 0.96 -2.80 4.67
C HIS A 24 -0.55 -2.54 4.49
N PHE A 25 -1.19 -3.21 3.53
CA PHE A 25 -2.63 -3.08 3.32
C PHE A 25 -3.45 -3.70 4.45
N ASP A 26 -3.00 -4.81 5.05
CA ASP A 26 -3.64 -5.39 6.24
C ASP A 26 -3.72 -4.36 7.37
N GLY A 27 -2.64 -3.61 7.62
CA GLY A 27 -2.63 -2.53 8.62
C GLY A 27 -3.59 -1.39 8.31
N LEU A 28 -3.77 -1.05 7.02
CA LEU A 28 -4.77 -0.06 6.60
C LEU A 28 -6.21 -0.56 6.84
N VAL A 29 -6.47 -1.84 6.57
CA VAL A 29 -7.78 -2.46 6.80
C VAL A 29 -8.08 -2.55 8.30
N GLU A 30 -7.12 -3.01 9.09
CA GLU A 30 -7.25 -3.16 10.54
C GLU A 30 -7.51 -1.81 11.24
N SER A 31 -6.83 -0.75 10.79
CA SER A 31 -7.07 0.62 11.29
C SER A 31 -8.30 1.31 10.67
N ARG A 32 -9.03 0.65 9.77
CA ARG A 32 -10.14 1.23 9.00
C ARG A 32 -9.76 2.54 8.33
N ALA A 33 -8.57 2.57 7.73
CA ALA A 33 -8.02 3.77 7.12
C ALA A 33 -8.93 4.26 5.97
N GLY A 34 -9.09 5.59 5.88
CA GLY A 34 -9.88 6.19 4.81
C GLY A 34 -9.20 6.09 3.44
N LEU A 35 -9.98 6.31 2.38
CA LEU A 35 -9.52 6.24 0.97
C LEU A 35 -8.27 7.10 0.67
N GLY A 36 -8.09 8.23 1.36
CA GLY A 36 -6.90 9.07 1.19
C GLY A 36 -5.61 8.39 1.67
N ALA A 37 -5.67 7.61 2.75
CA ALA A 37 -4.52 6.85 3.24
C ALA A 37 -4.18 5.69 2.29
N LEU A 38 -5.20 5.04 1.73
CA LEU A 38 -5.04 4.00 0.71
C LEU A 38 -4.32 4.54 -0.55
N VAL A 39 -4.74 5.70 -1.06
CA VAL A 39 -4.11 6.31 -2.26
C VAL A 39 -2.66 6.72 -2.00
N ARG A 40 -2.34 7.24 -0.81
CA ARG A 40 -0.94 7.53 -0.43
C ARG A 40 -0.09 6.27 -0.32
N ALA A 41 -0.61 5.21 0.30
CA ALA A 41 0.09 3.93 0.38
C ALA A 41 0.38 3.36 -1.01
N ALA A 42 -0.59 3.41 -1.93
CA ALA A 42 -0.40 2.98 -3.30
C ALA A 42 0.70 3.80 -4.03
N ALA A 43 0.73 5.12 -3.84
CA ALA A 43 1.77 5.97 -4.43
C ALA A 43 3.16 5.65 -3.85
N ALA A 44 3.28 5.49 -2.54
CA ALA A 44 4.54 5.16 -1.87
C ALA A 44 5.09 3.77 -2.27
N LEU A 45 4.22 2.76 -2.36
CA LEU A 45 4.63 1.39 -2.71
C LEU A 45 4.96 1.22 -4.20
N SER A 46 4.29 1.98 -5.08
CA SER A 46 4.55 1.92 -6.53
C SER A 46 5.68 2.85 -6.98
N GLY A 47 6.08 3.80 -6.14
CA GLY A 47 7.08 4.82 -6.48
C GLY A 47 6.62 5.83 -7.53
N VAL A 48 5.33 5.84 -7.88
CA VAL A 48 4.73 6.74 -8.88
C VAL A 48 3.46 7.38 -8.34
N PRO A 49 3.00 8.52 -8.88
CA PRO A 49 1.75 9.13 -8.46
C PRO A 49 0.56 8.17 -8.65
N ALA A 50 -0.29 8.06 -7.62
CA ALA A 50 -1.48 7.22 -7.64
C ALA A 50 -2.75 8.06 -7.42
N GLY A 51 -3.91 7.55 -7.88
CA GLY A 51 -5.18 8.23 -7.71
C GLY A 51 -6.38 7.30 -7.67
N LEU A 52 -7.47 7.80 -7.09
CA LEU A 52 -8.78 7.14 -7.02
C LEU A 52 -9.83 8.11 -7.56
N ARG A 53 -10.66 7.64 -8.50
CA ARG A 53 -11.81 8.38 -9.00
C ARG A 53 -13.07 7.58 -8.72
N ASP A 54 -13.99 8.19 -7.99
CA ASP A 54 -15.32 7.66 -7.73
C ASP A 54 -16.37 8.63 -8.30
N PRO A 55 -16.89 8.35 -9.50
CA PRO A 55 -17.92 9.18 -10.13
C PRO A 55 -19.24 9.21 -9.35
N SER A 56 -19.57 8.14 -8.63
CA SER A 56 -20.84 8.04 -7.89
C SER A 56 -20.91 9.02 -6.72
N GLN A 57 -19.75 9.39 -6.17
CA GLN A 57 -19.61 10.36 -5.08
C GLN A 57 -18.97 11.68 -5.54
N ALA A 58 -18.81 11.91 -6.85
CA ALA A 58 -18.07 13.04 -7.41
C ALA A 58 -16.69 13.27 -6.76
N ARG A 59 -16.01 12.18 -6.35
CA ARG A 59 -14.77 12.22 -5.59
C ARG A 59 -13.58 11.90 -6.48
N ALA A 60 -12.52 12.68 -6.35
CA ALA A 60 -11.21 12.38 -6.91
C ALA A 60 -10.12 12.60 -5.84
N LEU A 61 -9.24 11.62 -5.70
CA LEU A 61 -8.07 11.67 -4.81
C LEU A 61 -6.82 11.39 -5.63
N ARG A 62 -5.72 12.05 -5.29
CA ARG A 62 -4.40 11.81 -5.87
C ARG A 62 -3.35 12.01 -4.79
N ALA A 63 -2.32 11.18 -4.82
CA ALA A 63 -1.12 11.33 -4.00
C ALA A 63 0.11 11.26 -4.89
N ALA A 64 1.14 12.00 -4.51
CA ALA A 64 2.46 11.87 -5.09
C ALA A 64 3.23 10.74 -4.37
N ALA A 65 4.30 10.25 -4.97
CA ALA A 65 5.09 9.14 -4.41
C ALA A 65 5.87 9.56 -3.15
N ASP A 66 6.11 10.85 -2.96
CA ASP A 66 6.80 11.47 -1.84
C ASP A 66 5.88 11.89 -0.67
N GLY A 67 4.56 11.81 -0.84
CA GLY A 67 3.55 12.08 0.19
C GLY A 67 2.62 13.23 -0.12
#